data_AF-A0A932UKZ7-F1
#
_entry.id   AF-A0A932UKZ7-F1
#
_cell.length_a   1.000
_cell.length_b   1.000
_cell.length_c   1.000
_cell.angle_alpha   90.00
_cell.angle_beta   90.00
_cell.angle_gamma   90.00
#
_symmetry.space_group_name_H-M   'P 1'
#
loop_
_entity.id
_entity.type
_entity.pdbx_description
1 polymer ?
#
loop_
_entity_poly.entity_id
_entity_poly.type
_entity_poly.pdbx_seq_one_letter_code
_entity_poly.pdbx_strand_id
1 'polypeptide(L)'
;GREVGEPATPYEVGTTVRIIDVSEVAPNRYNIVTAGEHRFRLHDIQRREPYLTGDVDLWPDELGDEASCRALVAELTTAYQDYAALLRALTARSIGEVQLPEDALTLSYAVASGLLVDLTDQQALLESPSVRERLEHELTLLQRERALLRLYGTVGHMRPSDVDRFSLS
;
A
#
# COMPACT_ATOMS: atom_id res chain seq x y z
N GLY A 1 -12.86 5.69 13.52
CA GLY A 1 -13.11 6.90 12.70
C GLY A 1 -14.21 7.72 13.32
N ARG A 2 -14.07 9.03 13.35
CA ARG A 2 -15.16 9.97 13.59
C ARG A 2 -15.65 10.34 12.20
N GLU A 3 -16.75 9.77 11.74
CA GLU A 3 -17.36 10.20 10.48
C GLU A 3 -18.02 11.55 10.72
N VAL A 4 -17.24 12.61 10.50
CA VAL A 4 -17.71 13.99 10.43
C VAL A 4 -17.15 14.57 9.14
N GLY A 5 -17.98 14.55 8.10
CA GLY A 5 -17.67 15.13 6.80
C GLY A 5 -18.79 14.86 5.78
N GLU A 6 -18.86 15.72 4.77
CA GLU A 6 -19.52 15.48 3.48
C GLU A 6 -19.23 14.04 2.97
N PRO A 7 -20.11 13.45 2.14
CA PRO A 7 -19.90 12.08 1.64
C PRO A 7 -18.51 11.95 1.03
N ALA A 8 -17.77 10.91 1.42
CA ALA A 8 -16.45 10.64 0.86
C ALA A 8 -16.56 10.59 -0.68
N THR A 9 -15.63 11.25 -1.37
CA THR A 9 -15.51 11.15 -2.83
C THR A 9 -14.52 10.03 -3.11
N PRO A 10 -14.96 8.87 -3.63
CA PRO A 10 -14.07 7.75 -3.89
C PRO A 10 -13.16 8.05 -5.09
N TYR A 11 -12.00 7.38 -5.11
CA TYR A 11 -11.20 7.26 -6.33
C TYR A 11 -11.87 6.33 -7.34
N GLU A 12 -11.46 6.45 -8.60
CA GLU A 12 -11.98 5.62 -9.70
C GLU A 12 -11.53 4.15 -9.58
N VAL A 13 -10.41 3.88 -8.91
CA VAL A 13 -9.89 2.53 -8.75
C VAL A 13 -9.92 2.13 -7.28
N GLY A 14 -10.50 0.97 -7.02
CA GLY A 14 -10.58 0.36 -5.68
C GLY A 14 -10.22 -1.12 -5.70
N THR A 15 -10.36 -1.76 -4.54
CA THR A 15 -10.11 -3.19 -4.36
C THR A 15 -11.34 -3.86 -3.76
N THR A 16 -11.79 -4.96 -4.36
CA THR A 16 -12.76 -5.84 -3.73
C THR A 16 -12.12 -6.47 -2.49
N VAL A 17 -12.91 -6.63 -1.44
CA VAL A 17 -12.42 -7.22 -0.20
C VAL A 17 -13.34 -8.33 0.26
N ARG A 18 -12.76 -9.38 0.84
CA ARG A 18 -13.49 -10.41 1.57
C ARG A 18 -13.29 -10.22 3.05
N ILE A 19 -14.40 -10.22 3.78
CA ILE A 19 -14.38 -10.17 5.25
C ILE A 19 -13.87 -11.51 5.77
N ILE A 20 -12.83 -11.46 6.60
CA ILE A 20 -12.21 -12.62 7.25
C ILE A 20 -12.77 -12.78 8.66
N ASP A 21 -12.83 -11.69 9.42
CA ASP A 21 -13.29 -11.69 10.81
C ASP A 21 -14.05 -10.41 11.14
N VAL A 22 -15.02 -10.53 12.04
CA VAL A 22 -15.79 -9.41 12.59
C VAL A 22 -15.91 -9.62 14.09
N SER A 23 -15.33 -8.71 14.86
CA SER A 23 -15.35 -8.76 16.32
C SER A 23 -15.80 -7.43 16.92
N GLU A 24 -16.68 -7.48 17.92
CA GLU A 24 -17.08 -6.29 18.67
C GLU A 24 -16.01 -5.97 19.71
N VAL A 25 -15.42 -4.78 19.63
CA VAL A 25 -14.37 -4.32 20.56
C VAL A 25 -14.92 -3.42 21.67
N ALA A 26 -16.09 -2.82 21.45
CA ALA A 26 -16.86 -2.04 22.41
C ALA A 26 -18.30 -1.91 21.88
N PRO A 27 -19.29 -1.51 22.72
CA PRO A 27 -20.68 -1.35 22.26
C PRO A 27 -20.79 -0.52 20.97
N ASN A 28 -21.34 -1.13 19.92
CA ASN A 28 -21.48 -0.54 18.57
C ASN A 28 -20.15 -0.15 17.89
N ARG A 29 -19.04 -0.80 18.25
CA ARG A 29 -17.74 -0.66 17.56
C ARG A 29 -17.21 -2.03 17.19
N TYR A 30 -17.03 -2.23 15.89
CA TYR A 30 -16.53 -3.47 15.33
C TYR A 30 -15.13 -3.28 14.77
N ASN A 31 -14.29 -4.27 15.01
CA ASN A 31 -13.08 -4.50 14.26
C ASN A 31 -13.42 -5.47 13.12
N ILE A 32 -13.10 -5.09 11.88
CA ILE A 32 -13.38 -5.90 10.69
C ILE A 32 -12.04 -6.18 10.02
N VAL A 33 -11.67 -7.45 9.97
CA VAL A 33 -10.46 -7.90 9.26
C VAL A 33 -10.88 -8.30 7.85
N THR A 34 -10.17 -7.78 6.84
CA THR A 34 -10.46 -8.06 5.44
C THR A 34 -9.20 -8.47 4.68
N ALA A 35 -9.39 -9.23 3.60
CA ALA A 35 -8.36 -9.48 2.60
C ALA A 35 -8.79 -8.84 1.28
N GLY A 36 -7.92 -8.04 0.68
CA GLY A 36 -8.09 -7.55 -0.68
C GLY A 36 -7.98 -8.70 -1.68
N GLU A 37 -8.80 -8.68 -2.73
CA GLU A 37 -8.85 -9.75 -3.74
C GLU A 37 -8.55 -9.23 -5.15
N HIS A 38 -9.36 -8.32 -5.67
CA HIS A 38 -9.24 -7.85 -7.06
C HIS A 38 -9.37 -6.34 -7.15
N ARG A 39 -8.60 -5.72 -8.06
CA ARG A 39 -8.83 -4.33 -8.40
C ARG A 39 -10.11 -4.19 -9.22
N PHE A 40 -10.78 -3.06 -9.09
CA PHE A 40 -11.91 -2.69 -9.92
C PHE A 40 -11.83 -1.22 -10.32
N ARG A 41 -12.50 -0.88 -11.42
CA ARG A 41 -12.81 0.51 -11.79
C ARG A 41 -14.27 0.82 -11.50
N LEU A 42 -14.51 1.93 -10.80
CA LEU A 42 -15.81 2.50 -10.53
C LEU A 42 -16.23 3.36 -11.71
N HIS A 43 -17.39 3.06 -12.29
CA HIS A 43 -17.94 3.82 -13.42
C HIS A 43 -18.83 4.96 -12.98
N ASP A 44 -19.76 4.67 -12.07
CA ASP A 44 -20.75 5.63 -11.61
C ASP A 44 -21.23 5.32 -10.20
N ILE A 45 -21.60 6.36 -9.45
CA ILE A 45 -22.15 6.26 -8.10
C ILE A 45 -23.67 6.32 -8.21
N GLN A 46 -24.33 5.18 -8.06
CA GLN A 46 -25.78 5.04 -8.15
C GLN A 46 -26.52 5.56 -6.91
N ARG A 47 -25.91 5.45 -5.72
CA ARG A 47 -26.54 5.84 -4.45
C ARG A 47 -25.49 6.31 -3.46
N ARG A 48 -25.86 7.28 -2.62
CA ARG A 48 -25.00 7.79 -1.54
C ARG A 48 -25.49 7.47 -0.14
N GLU A 49 -26.76 7.07 0.01
CA GLU A 49 -27.40 6.79 1.29
C GLU A 49 -28.15 5.45 1.29
N PRO A 50 -28.14 4.69 2.40
CA PRO A 50 -27.42 4.94 3.64
C PRO A 50 -25.90 4.68 3.54
N TYR A 51 -25.45 4.18 2.38
CA TYR A 51 -24.04 3.99 2.02
C TYR A 51 -23.87 4.16 0.51
N LEU A 52 -22.63 4.37 0.08
CA LEU A 52 -22.26 4.48 -1.33
C LEU A 52 -22.47 3.15 -2.05
N THR A 53 -23.14 3.18 -3.20
CA THR A 53 -23.23 2.05 -4.13
C THR A 53 -22.92 2.55 -5.53
N GLY A 54 -22.21 1.74 -6.31
CA GLY A 54 -21.86 2.09 -7.69
C GLY A 54 -21.59 0.85 -8.52
N ASP A 55 -21.59 1.04 -9.84
CA ASP A 55 -21.28 0.00 -10.80
C ASP A 55 -19.77 -0.07 -11.01
N VAL A 56 -19.23 -1.29 -10.99
CA VAL A 56 -17.79 -1.53 -11.09
C VAL A 56 -17.48 -2.63 -12.10
N ASP A 57 -16.36 -2.49 -12.79
CA ASP A 57 -15.78 -3.57 -13.58
C ASP A 57 -14.48 -4.05 -12.92
N LEU A 58 -14.28 -5.36 -12.87
CA LEU A 58 -13.00 -5.92 -12.43
C LEU A 58 -11.89 -5.46 -13.37
N TRP A 59 -10.80 -5.00 -12.79
CA TRP A 59 -9.62 -4.54 -13.51
C TRP A 59 -8.47 -5.52 -13.27
N PRO A 60 -8.19 -6.43 -14.22
CA PRO A 60 -7.16 -7.45 -14.04
C PRO A 60 -5.76 -6.86 -13.96
N ASP A 61 -4.88 -7.53 -13.21
CA ASP A 61 -3.45 -7.27 -13.23
C ASP A 61 -2.80 -7.89 -14.47
N GLU A 62 -2.49 -7.05 -15.45
CA GLU A 62 -1.71 -7.46 -16.62
C GLU A 62 -0.21 -7.45 -16.27
N LEU A 63 0.48 -8.56 -16.52
CA LEU A 63 1.90 -8.69 -16.15
C LEU A 63 2.80 -7.69 -16.90
N GLY A 64 2.56 -7.51 -18.20
CA GLY A 64 3.47 -6.81 -19.11
C GLY A 64 4.56 -7.73 -19.67
N ASP A 65 5.75 -7.20 -19.96
CA ASP A 65 6.88 -8.00 -20.44
C ASP A 65 7.49 -8.85 -19.32
N GLU A 66 7.46 -10.17 -19.48
CA GLU A 66 7.87 -11.12 -18.44
C GLU A 66 9.37 -11.05 -18.14
N ALA A 67 10.22 -10.81 -19.16
CA ALA A 67 11.67 -10.74 -18.96
C ALA A 67 12.05 -9.49 -18.16
N SER A 68 11.44 -8.34 -18.48
CA SER A 68 11.55 -7.11 -17.70
C SER A 68 11.04 -7.31 -16.28
N CYS A 69 9.88 -7.95 -16.08
CA CYS A 69 9.36 -8.22 -14.73
C CYS A 69 10.32 -9.03 -13.88
N ARG A 70 10.97 -10.07 -14.42
CA ARG A 70 11.94 -10.86 -13.66
C ARG A 70 13.15 -10.03 -13.20
N ALA A 71 13.65 -9.14 -14.05
CA ALA A 71 14.74 -8.24 -13.66
C ALA A 71 14.30 -7.26 -12.56
N LEU A 72 13.10 -6.69 -12.71
CA LEU A 72 12.51 -5.76 -11.75
C LEU A 72 12.25 -6.43 -10.38
N VAL A 73 11.80 -7.69 -10.37
CA VAL A 73 11.59 -8.46 -9.14
C VAL A 73 12.88 -8.56 -8.31
N ALA A 74 14.00 -8.91 -8.95
CA ALA A 74 15.29 -9.03 -8.26
C ALA A 74 15.78 -7.68 -7.71
N GLU A 75 15.65 -6.62 -8.52
CA GLU A 75 16.01 -5.26 -8.12
C GLU A 75 15.15 -4.77 -6.96
N LEU A 76 13.83 -4.92 -7.06
CA LEU A 76 12.87 -4.47 -6.08
C LEU A 76 13.05 -5.19 -4.74
N THR A 77 13.26 -6.51 -4.79
CA THR A 77 13.54 -7.32 -3.59
C THR A 77 14.74 -6.77 -2.83
N THR A 78 15.84 -6.50 -3.55
CA THR A 78 17.06 -5.93 -2.95
C THR A 78 16.81 -4.53 -2.40
N ALA A 79 16.15 -3.66 -3.18
CA ALA A 79 15.86 -2.29 -2.77
C ALA A 79 14.95 -2.22 -1.54
N TYR A 80 13.95 -3.09 -1.44
CA TYR A 80 13.05 -3.17 -0.31
C TYR A 80 13.74 -3.72 0.95
N GLN A 81 14.60 -4.74 0.82
CA GLN A 81 15.39 -5.26 1.94
C GLN A 81 16.31 -4.18 2.53
N ASP A 82 16.98 -3.41 1.68
CA ASP A 82 17.79 -2.26 2.09
C ASP A 82 16.96 -1.19 2.81
N TYR A 83 15.79 -0.85 2.26
CA TYR A 83 14.86 0.09 2.88
C TYR A 83 14.41 -0.40 4.26
N ALA A 84 13.97 -1.65 4.36
CA ALA A 84 13.51 -2.24 5.62
C ALA A 84 14.64 -2.30 6.66
N ALA A 85 15.87 -2.60 6.24
CA ALA A 85 17.05 -2.58 7.13
C ALA A 85 17.34 -1.19 7.67
N LEU A 86 17.32 -0.15 6.81
CA LEU A 86 17.48 1.24 7.23
C LEU A 86 16.37 1.67 8.19
N LEU A 87 15.13 1.32 7.88
CA LEU A 87 13.99 1.65 8.72
C LEU A 87 14.07 1.00 10.10
N ARG A 88 14.44 -0.30 10.17
CA ARG A 88 14.69 -1.01 11.45
C ARG A 88 15.76 -0.30 12.29
N ALA A 89 16.88 0.07 11.67
CA ALA A 89 18.00 0.71 12.35
C ALA A 89 17.62 2.07 12.95
N LEU A 90 16.72 2.82 12.32
CA LEU A 90 16.33 4.17 12.73
C LEU A 90 15.11 4.21 13.67
N THR A 91 14.21 3.24 13.59
CA THR A 91 12.91 3.31 14.29
C THR A 91 12.81 2.40 15.52
N ALA A 92 13.82 1.57 15.79
CA ALA A 92 13.78 0.50 16.80
C ALA A 92 12.55 -0.43 16.67
N ARG A 93 11.85 -0.41 15.53
CA ARG A 93 10.75 -1.33 15.24
C ARG A 93 11.34 -2.71 14.95
N SER A 94 10.80 -3.72 15.63
CA SER A 94 10.95 -5.11 15.18
C SER A 94 10.11 -5.30 13.93
N ILE A 95 10.65 -4.92 12.78
CA ILE A 95 10.09 -5.35 11.50
C ILE A 95 10.55 -6.80 11.36
N GLY A 96 9.64 -7.77 11.49
CA GLY A 96 9.97 -9.19 11.33
C GLY A 96 10.70 -9.45 10.01
N GLU A 97 11.38 -10.59 9.91
CA GLU A 97 12.00 -11.01 8.66
C GLU A 97 10.89 -11.22 7.62
N VAL A 98 10.80 -10.31 6.64
CA VAL A 98 9.76 -10.39 5.60
C VAL A 98 10.29 -11.33 4.53
N GLN A 99 9.72 -12.53 4.46
CA GLN A 99 9.90 -13.39 3.30
C GLN A 99 9.12 -12.77 2.14
N LEU A 100 9.86 -12.24 1.16
CA LEU A 100 9.26 -11.61 0.00
C LEU A 100 8.89 -12.69 -1.03
N PRO A 101 7.71 -12.60 -1.66
CA PRO A 101 7.34 -13.49 -2.77
C PRO A 101 8.29 -13.37 -3.96
N GLU A 102 8.44 -14.44 -4.73
CA GLU A 102 9.25 -14.45 -5.96
C GLU A 102 8.44 -14.07 -7.20
N ASP A 103 7.11 -14.20 -7.16
CA ASP A 103 6.24 -13.85 -8.27
C ASP A 103 5.99 -12.34 -8.32
N ALA A 104 6.08 -11.76 -9.52
CA ALA A 104 5.99 -10.32 -9.73
C ALA A 104 4.70 -9.69 -9.19
N LEU A 105 3.57 -10.38 -9.39
CA LEU A 105 2.27 -9.88 -8.99
C LEU A 105 2.16 -9.79 -7.46
N THR A 106 2.40 -10.89 -6.74
CA THR A 106 2.29 -10.91 -5.29
C THR A 106 3.38 -10.08 -4.63
N LEU A 107 4.60 -10.06 -5.20
CA LEU A 107 5.68 -9.21 -4.72
C LEU A 107 5.27 -7.72 -4.76
N SER A 108 4.71 -7.26 -5.88
CA SER A 108 4.31 -5.86 -6.01
C SER A 108 3.30 -5.46 -4.92
N TYR A 109 2.25 -6.25 -4.69
CA TYR A 109 1.31 -5.96 -3.61
C TYR A 109 1.92 -6.07 -2.20
N ALA A 110 2.84 -7.02 -1.97
CA ALA A 110 3.53 -7.16 -0.69
C ALA A 110 4.42 -5.93 -0.41
N VAL A 111 5.14 -5.43 -1.42
CA VAL A 111 5.99 -4.25 -1.31
C VAL A 111 5.14 -3.00 -1.14
N ALA A 112 4.09 -2.80 -1.96
CA ALA A 112 3.17 -1.68 -1.82
C ALA A 112 2.56 -1.60 -0.40
N SER A 113 2.12 -2.75 0.16
CA SER A 113 1.59 -2.80 1.52
C SER A 113 2.63 -2.51 2.61
N GLY A 114 3.91 -2.77 2.34
CA GLY A 114 5.01 -2.54 3.27
C GLY A 114 5.63 -1.14 3.17
N LEU A 115 5.39 -0.44 2.06
CA LEU A 115 5.85 0.92 1.85
C LEU A 115 5.11 1.90 2.76
N LEU A 116 5.89 2.73 3.47
CA LEU A 116 5.35 3.77 4.32
C LEU A 116 5.33 5.11 3.60
N VAL A 117 4.49 5.18 2.58
CA VAL A 117 4.24 6.35 1.75
C VAL A 117 2.86 6.93 2.02
N ASP A 118 2.56 8.10 1.48
CA ASP A 118 1.24 8.71 1.69
C ASP A 118 0.15 8.03 0.84
N LEU A 119 -1.12 8.37 1.10
CA LEU A 119 -2.25 7.79 0.39
C LEU A 119 -2.27 8.11 -1.10
N THR A 120 -1.67 9.21 -1.53
CA THR A 120 -1.59 9.57 -2.95
C THR A 120 -0.66 8.61 -3.68
N ASP A 121 0.50 8.32 -3.10
CA ASP A 121 1.42 7.33 -3.64
C ASP A 121 0.81 5.91 -3.62
N GLN A 122 0.15 5.52 -2.53
CA GLN A 122 -0.53 4.22 -2.44
C GLN A 122 -1.62 4.08 -3.51
N GLN A 123 -2.42 5.13 -3.72
CA GLN A 123 -3.45 5.14 -4.75
C GLN A 123 -2.82 5.04 -6.15
N ALA A 124 -1.71 5.74 -6.40
CA ALA A 124 -1.02 5.66 -7.70
C ALA A 124 -0.40 4.27 -7.97
N LEU A 125 0.03 3.54 -6.93
CA LEU A 125 0.41 2.13 -7.05
C LEU A 125 -0.80 1.25 -7.39
N LEU A 126 -1.93 1.47 -6.72
CA LEU A 126 -3.17 0.75 -7.00
C LEU A 126 -3.68 1.00 -8.44
N GLU A 127 -3.48 2.22 -8.94
CA GLU A 127 -3.86 2.68 -10.28
C GLU A 127 -2.85 2.34 -11.37
N SER A 128 -1.76 1.62 -11.04
CA SER A 128 -0.74 1.26 -12.04
C SER A 128 -1.32 0.34 -13.13
N PRO A 129 -1.16 0.63 -14.42
CA PRO A 129 -1.86 -0.12 -15.47
C PRO A 129 -1.44 -1.58 -15.60
N SER A 130 -0.18 -1.88 -15.30
CA SER A 130 0.40 -3.22 -15.32
C SER A 130 1.24 -3.51 -14.09
N VAL A 131 1.51 -4.79 -13.83
CA VAL A 131 2.42 -5.24 -12.76
C VAL A 131 3.81 -4.66 -12.99
N ARG A 132 4.32 -4.70 -14.22
CA ARG A 132 5.62 -4.09 -14.59
C ARG A 132 5.70 -2.62 -14.18
N GLU A 133 4.70 -1.82 -14.53
CA GLU A 133 4.69 -0.39 -14.20
C GLU A 133 4.57 -0.15 -12.70
N ARG A 134 3.81 -1.01 -11.99
CA ARG A 134 3.75 -0.95 -10.53
C ARG A 134 5.13 -1.20 -9.90
N LEU A 135 5.85 -2.22 -10.36
CA LEU A 135 7.22 -2.52 -9.88
C LEU A 135 8.20 -1.35 -10.14
N GLU A 136 8.14 -0.74 -11.34
CA GLU A 136 8.95 0.43 -11.69
C GLU A 136 8.65 1.64 -10.79
N HIS A 137 7.36 1.85 -10.49
CA HIS A 137 6.92 2.90 -9.60
C HIS A 137 7.38 2.65 -8.15
N GLU A 138 7.26 1.42 -7.66
CA GLU A 138 7.74 1.02 -6.33
C GLU A 138 9.25 1.22 -6.18
N LEU A 139 10.05 0.90 -7.21
CA LEU A 139 11.49 1.18 -7.21
C LEU A 139 11.77 2.67 -7.05
N THR A 140 11.04 3.52 -7.76
CA THR A 140 11.17 4.98 -7.67
C THR A 140 10.84 5.49 -6.27
N LEU A 141 9.76 5.00 -5.67
CA LEU A 141 9.36 5.33 -4.30
C LEU A 141 10.41 4.85 -3.29
N LEU A 142 10.92 3.63 -3.44
CA LEU A 142 11.97 3.09 -2.56
C LEU A 142 13.25 3.92 -2.62
N GLN A 143 13.66 4.36 -3.81
CA GLN A 143 14.82 5.24 -3.95
C GLN A 143 14.61 6.56 -3.20
N ARG A 144 13.43 7.17 -3.36
CA ARG A 144 13.03 8.40 -2.65
C ARG A 144 13.05 8.22 -1.13
N GLU A 145 12.36 7.21 -0.62
CA GLU A 145 12.24 6.98 0.83
C GLU A 145 13.58 6.58 1.46
N ARG A 146 14.43 5.78 0.79
CA ARG A 146 15.78 5.48 1.26
C ARG A 146 16.66 6.73 1.35
N ALA A 147 16.54 7.65 0.39
CA ALA A 147 17.27 8.92 0.43
C ALA A 147 16.84 9.77 1.63
N LEU A 148 15.53 9.84 1.90
CA LEU A 148 14.99 10.53 3.08
C LEU A 148 15.47 9.89 4.39
N LEU A 149 15.38 8.56 4.53
CA LEU A 149 15.85 7.85 5.73
C LEU A 149 17.34 8.10 6.00
N ARG A 150 18.18 8.11 4.96
CA ARG A 150 19.62 8.43 5.11
C ARG A 150 19.87 9.87 5.54
N LEU A 151 19.07 10.82 5.04
CA LEU A 151 19.13 12.20 5.50
C LEU A 151 18.81 12.29 6.99
N TYR A 152 17.70 11.69 7.43
CA TYR A 152 17.29 11.69 8.84
C TYR A 152 18.29 10.99 9.75
N GLY A 153 18.85 9.86 9.32
CA GLY A 153 19.88 9.12 10.05
C GLY A 153 21.18 9.92 10.23
N THR A 154 21.52 10.78 9.26
CA THR A 154 22.71 11.65 9.32
C THR A 154 22.52 12.85 10.26
N VAL A 155 21.30 13.39 10.32
CA VAL A 155 20.98 14.61 11.10
C VAL A 155 20.73 14.31 12.59
N GLY A 156 20.71 13.03 13.00
CA GLY A 156 20.70 12.64 14.42
C GLY A 156 19.44 13.04 15.20
N HIS A 157 18.35 13.38 14.50
CA HIS A 157 17.10 13.78 15.14
C HIS A 157 15.90 13.43 14.24
N MET A 158 15.42 12.20 14.34
CA MET A 158 14.08 11.88 13.86
C MET A 158 13.11 12.35 14.95
N ARG A 159 12.33 13.41 14.68
CA ARG A 159 11.36 13.91 15.67
C ARG A 159 10.24 12.89 15.81
N PRO A 160 9.61 12.74 16.98
CA PRO A 160 8.44 11.88 17.15
C PRO A 160 7.33 12.14 16.11
N SER A 161 7.16 13.38 15.66
CA SER A 161 6.21 13.75 14.59
C SER A 161 6.59 13.23 13.19
N ASP A 162 7.87 12.97 12.93
CA ASP A 162 8.33 12.33 11.70
C ASP A 162 8.11 10.81 11.77
N VAL A 163 8.01 10.26 13.00
CA VAL A 163 7.54 8.88 13.29
C VAL A 163 6.03 8.76 13.10
N ASP A 164 5.26 9.83 13.29
CA ASP A 164 3.79 9.80 13.16
C ASP A 164 3.32 9.52 11.71
N ARG A 165 4.09 9.90 10.67
CA ARG A 165 3.86 9.42 9.28
C ARG A 165 3.92 7.88 9.19
N PHE A 166 4.65 7.25 10.10
CA PHE A 166 4.87 5.82 10.21
C PHE A 166 4.00 5.15 11.30
N SER A 167 3.06 5.90 11.91
CA SER A 167 2.32 5.50 13.12
C SER A 167 0.80 5.36 12.95
N LEU A 168 0.31 5.14 11.72
CA LEU A 168 -1.09 4.78 11.50
C LEU A 168 -1.31 3.27 11.75
N SER A 169 -1.71 2.96 12.98
CA SER A 169 -2.40 1.73 13.37
C SER A 169 -3.53 2.08 14.34
#